data_AF-A0A8D2HNJ5-F1
#
_entry.id   AF-A0A8D2HNJ5-F1
#
_cell.length_a   1.000
_cell.length_b   1.000
_cell.length_c   1.000
_cell.angle_alpha   90.00
_cell.angle_beta   90.00
_cell.angle_gamma   90.00
#
_symmetry.space_group_name_H-M   'P 1'
#
loop_
_entity.id
_entity.type
_entity.pdbx_description
1 polymer ?
#
loop_
_entity_poly.entity_id
_entity_poly.type
_entity_poly.pdbx_seq_one_letter_code
_entity_poly.pdbx_strand_id
1 'polypeptide(L)'
;MACSGGGGHGQPSSAILSPVTPGSLSTSRTRAHSICMVSDFFYPNMGGVESHIYQLSQCLIERGHKVIIVTHAYGNRKGIRYLTNGLKVYYLPLKVMYNQSTATTLFHSLPLLRVRLLGALEHKDVRNVLVQGHIFLNTSLTEAFCMAIVEAASCGLQVVSTRVGGIPEVLPEDLIILCEPSVKSLCKGLEKAILQQKSGALPPPENIHNIVKTFYTWRNVAERTEKVYERVAGEAVLPMDKRLDRLISHCGPVTGYIFAFLAVLDYLLLVFLRWMTPDSVIDVAMDATGPSGAWTHQNPDTTQRVENDEVLDTPR
;
A
#
# COMPACT_ATOMS: atom_id res chain seq x y z
N MET A 1 1.73 3.12 32.35
CA MET A 1 2.20 3.00 33.76
C MET A 1 3.70 3.16 33.75
N ALA A 2 4.19 4.15 34.49
CA ALA A 2 5.62 4.40 34.73
C ALA A 2 6.10 3.58 35.94
N CYS A 3 7.40 3.24 35.93
CA CYS A 3 8.31 2.89 37.05
C CYS A 3 9.50 2.14 36.40
N SER A 4 10.77 2.27 36.77
CA SER A 4 11.52 3.05 37.76
C SER A 4 13.00 2.81 37.40
N GLY A 5 13.87 3.81 37.57
CA GLY A 5 15.29 3.70 37.27
C GLY A 5 16.10 2.88 38.28
N GLY A 6 17.28 2.46 37.83
CA GLY A 6 18.40 1.97 38.65
C GLY A 6 19.69 2.26 37.90
N GLY A 7 20.56 3.09 38.49
CA GLY A 7 21.77 3.61 37.86
C GLY A 7 22.95 2.64 37.88
N GLY A 8 23.85 2.82 36.91
CA GLY A 8 25.17 2.21 36.87
C GLY A 8 26.07 3.03 35.93
N HIS A 9 27.04 3.73 36.50
CA HIS A 9 28.08 4.45 35.77
C HIS A 9 29.06 3.46 35.11
N GLY A 10 29.25 3.60 33.80
CA GLY A 10 30.35 3.01 33.04
C GLY A 10 30.69 3.91 31.86
N GLN A 11 31.93 4.41 31.83
CA GLN A 11 32.48 5.19 30.71
C GLN A 11 32.44 4.40 29.40
N PRO A 12 32.14 5.01 28.24
CA PRO A 12 32.31 4.34 26.96
C PRO A 12 33.75 4.51 26.47
N SER A 13 34.48 3.39 26.37
CA SER A 13 35.78 3.29 25.73
C SER A 13 35.68 3.56 24.22
N SER A 14 36.58 4.40 23.72
CA SER A 14 36.71 4.78 22.32
C SER A 14 37.04 3.59 21.41
N ALA A 15 36.10 3.18 20.57
CA ALA A 15 36.33 2.24 19.47
C ALA A 15 36.68 3.03 18.20
N ILE A 16 37.87 2.73 17.66
CA ILE A 16 38.46 3.30 16.46
C ILE A 16 37.66 2.81 15.24
N LEU A 17 37.18 3.74 14.38
CA LEU A 17 36.55 3.42 13.10
C LEU A 17 37.58 2.88 12.11
N SER A 18 37.34 1.67 11.59
CA SER A 18 38.03 1.13 10.41
C SER A 18 37.41 1.73 9.13
N PRO A 19 38.21 2.04 8.09
CA PRO A 19 37.70 2.62 6.85
C PRO A 19 36.92 1.60 6.02
N VAL A 20 35.80 2.03 5.45
CA VAL A 20 34.90 1.24 4.59
C VAL A 20 35.46 1.16 3.18
N THR A 21 35.77 -0.04 2.70
CA THR A 21 36.14 -0.31 1.31
C THR A 21 34.87 -0.36 0.43
N PRO A 22 34.81 0.34 -0.71
CA PRO A 22 33.64 0.31 -1.59
C PRO A 22 33.72 -0.89 -2.53
N GLY A 23 32.91 -1.92 -2.29
CA GLY A 23 32.81 -3.06 -3.20
C GLY A 23 32.19 -4.31 -2.62
N SER A 24 30.86 -4.34 -2.48
CA SER A 24 30.03 -5.51 -2.81
C SER A 24 28.57 -5.12 -2.69
N LEU A 25 27.92 -4.79 -3.81
CA LEU A 25 26.48 -5.02 -3.86
C LEU A 25 26.30 -6.53 -3.85
N SER A 26 26.04 -7.07 -2.66
CA SER A 26 25.41 -8.38 -2.50
C SER A 26 24.09 -8.35 -3.27
N THR A 27 24.11 -8.77 -4.53
CA THR A 27 22.88 -9.17 -5.23
C THR A 27 22.47 -10.53 -4.67
N SER A 28 21.98 -10.53 -3.43
CA SER A 28 21.14 -11.61 -2.95
C SER A 28 19.96 -11.69 -3.90
N ARG A 29 19.95 -12.68 -4.80
CA ARG A 29 18.77 -12.97 -5.62
C ARG A 29 17.65 -13.33 -4.66
N THR A 30 16.78 -12.38 -4.40
CA THR A 30 15.52 -12.61 -3.69
C THR A 30 14.68 -13.59 -4.49
N ARG A 31 13.92 -14.43 -3.79
CA ARG A 31 13.17 -15.52 -4.40
C ARG A 31 12.09 -14.94 -5.32
N ALA A 32 12.03 -15.41 -6.57
CA ALA A 32 10.97 -14.96 -7.47
C ALA A 32 9.61 -15.53 -7.01
N HIS A 33 8.70 -14.65 -6.60
CA HIS A 33 7.34 -15.00 -6.22
C HIS A 33 6.37 -14.95 -7.41
N SER A 34 5.34 -15.79 -7.38
CA SER A 34 4.12 -15.57 -8.16
C SER A 34 3.06 -14.93 -7.28
N ILE A 35 2.69 -13.70 -7.60
CA ILE A 35 1.87 -12.82 -6.78
C ILE A 35 0.54 -12.62 -7.50
N CYS A 36 -0.56 -12.95 -6.83
CA CYS A 36 -1.91 -12.64 -7.28
C CYS A 36 -2.46 -11.50 -6.42
N MET A 37 -2.67 -10.33 -7.02
CA MET A 37 -3.33 -9.21 -6.36
C MET A 37 -4.82 -9.22 -6.71
N VAL A 38 -5.68 -9.32 -5.70
CA VAL A 38 -7.13 -9.35 -5.89
C VAL A 38 -7.70 -8.04 -5.38
N SER A 39 -8.41 -7.30 -6.24
CA SER A 39 -9.11 -6.09 -5.83
C SER A 39 -10.33 -5.84 -6.71
N ASP A 40 -11.39 -5.39 -6.05
CA ASP A 40 -12.59 -4.83 -6.65
C ASP A 40 -12.34 -3.47 -7.33
N PHE A 41 -11.24 -2.78 -7.03
CA PHE A 41 -10.88 -1.51 -7.68
C PHE A 41 -9.66 -1.71 -8.57
N PHE A 42 -9.87 -1.66 -9.88
CA PHE A 42 -8.77 -1.64 -10.84
C PHE A 42 -9.15 -0.93 -12.15
N TYR A 43 -8.17 -0.69 -13.03
CA TYR A 43 -8.43 -0.02 -14.31
C TYR A 43 -9.55 -0.70 -15.10
N PRO A 44 -10.47 0.04 -15.73
CA PRO A 44 -10.37 1.44 -16.17
C PRO A 44 -10.73 2.49 -15.12
N ASN A 45 -11.28 2.11 -13.97
CA ASN A 45 -11.57 3.09 -12.93
C ASN A 45 -10.26 3.72 -12.45
N MET A 46 -10.30 5.02 -12.19
CA MET A 46 -9.16 5.79 -11.71
C MET A 46 -9.39 6.15 -10.26
N GLY A 47 -8.40 5.89 -9.42
CA GLY A 47 -8.43 6.22 -8.01
C GLY A 47 -7.10 5.89 -7.33
N GLY A 48 -7.05 6.13 -6.03
CA GLY A 48 -5.84 5.90 -5.22
C GLY A 48 -5.50 4.41 -5.11
N VAL A 49 -6.51 3.54 -4.95
CA VAL A 49 -6.33 2.09 -4.83
C VAL A 49 -5.85 1.50 -6.15
N GLU A 50 -6.51 1.86 -7.26
CA GLU A 50 -6.16 1.38 -8.60
C GLU A 50 -4.72 1.77 -8.97
N SER A 51 -4.35 3.03 -8.70
CA SER A 51 -3.00 3.53 -8.94
C SER A 51 -1.97 2.83 -8.04
N HIS A 52 -2.30 2.58 -6.78
CA HIS A 52 -1.44 1.86 -5.85
C HIS A 52 -1.14 0.44 -6.33
N ILE A 53 -2.18 -0.34 -6.64
CA ILE A 53 -2.05 -1.73 -7.09
C ILE A 53 -1.25 -1.77 -8.39
N TYR A 54 -1.55 -0.87 -9.34
CA TYR A 54 -0.84 -0.84 -10.61
C TYR A 54 0.64 -0.51 -10.42
N GLN A 55 0.98 0.59 -9.73
CA GLN A 55 2.38 1.01 -9.56
C GLN A 55 3.21 -0.01 -8.77
N LEU A 56 2.64 -0.57 -7.70
CA LEU A 56 3.28 -1.65 -6.95
C LEU A 56 3.51 -2.88 -7.83
N SER A 57 2.54 -3.28 -8.64
CA SER A 57 2.67 -4.41 -9.57
C SER A 57 3.80 -4.20 -10.57
N GLN A 58 3.91 -3.00 -11.13
CA GLN A 58 4.98 -2.65 -12.06
C GLN A 58 6.36 -2.78 -11.40
N CYS A 59 6.54 -2.21 -10.21
CA CYS A 59 7.80 -2.33 -9.48
C CYS A 59 8.13 -3.78 -9.08
N LEU A 60 7.14 -4.60 -8.73
CA LEU A 60 7.37 -6.02 -8.41
C LEU A 60 7.74 -6.84 -9.67
N ILE A 61 7.17 -6.52 -10.83
CA ILE A 61 7.56 -7.14 -12.11
C ILE A 61 8.99 -6.76 -12.48
N GLU A 62 9.36 -5.48 -12.34
CA GLU A 62 10.74 -5.01 -12.58
C GLU A 62 11.77 -5.70 -11.68
N ARG A 63 11.35 -6.12 -10.48
CA ARG A 63 12.17 -6.91 -9.54
C ARG A 63 12.23 -8.41 -9.87
N GLY A 64 11.56 -8.85 -10.94
CA GLY A 64 11.61 -10.23 -11.43
C GLY A 64 10.52 -11.14 -10.87
N HIS A 65 9.51 -10.60 -10.18
CA HIS A 65 8.36 -11.39 -9.74
C HIS A 65 7.31 -11.53 -10.85
N LYS A 66 6.56 -12.63 -10.83
CA LYS A 66 5.41 -12.83 -11.72
C LYS A 66 4.17 -12.27 -11.04
N VAL A 67 3.62 -11.18 -11.54
CA VAL A 67 2.43 -10.53 -10.95
C VAL A 67 1.22 -10.68 -11.87
N ILE A 68 0.09 -11.08 -11.30
CA ILE A 68 -1.22 -11.04 -11.95
C ILE A 68 -2.20 -10.25 -11.09
N ILE A 69 -3.20 -9.66 -11.73
CA ILE A 69 -4.30 -8.97 -11.06
C ILE A 69 -5.61 -9.66 -11.37
N VAL A 70 -6.45 -9.82 -10.36
CA VAL A 70 -7.82 -10.31 -10.50
C VAL A 70 -8.77 -9.23 -10.03
N THR A 71 -9.69 -8.84 -10.90
CA THR A 71 -10.68 -7.79 -10.65
C THR A 71 -12.02 -8.14 -11.29
N HIS A 72 -13.07 -7.38 -10.99
CA HIS A 72 -14.38 -7.56 -11.61
C HIS A 72 -14.44 -6.90 -12.99
N ALA A 73 -15.40 -7.35 -13.80
CA ALA A 73 -15.60 -6.82 -15.14
C ALA A 73 -16.26 -5.44 -15.13
N TYR A 74 -15.71 -4.52 -15.93
CA TYR A 74 -16.28 -3.18 -16.14
C TYR A 74 -16.90 -3.07 -17.52
N GLY A 75 -18.23 -3.19 -17.62
CA GLY A 75 -18.95 -3.13 -18.89
C GLY A 75 -18.40 -4.12 -19.92
N ASN A 76 -17.76 -3.61 -20.98
CA ASN A 76 -17.15 -4.41 -22.06
C ASN A 76 -15.75 -4.95 -21.71
N ARG A 77 -15.14 -4.53 -20.59
CA ARG A 77 -13.86 -5.08 -20.11
C ARG A 77 -14.11 -6.36 -19.32
N LYS A 78 -14.05 -7.49 -20.04
CA LYS A 78 -14.17 -8.86 -19.53
C LYS A 78 -13.00 -9.72 -20.01
N GLY A 79 -12.74 -10.82 -19.31
CA GLY A 79 -11.72 -11.81 -19.69
C GLY A 79 -10.30 -11.37 -19.35
N ILE A 80 -9.33 -11.90 -20.09
CA ILE A 80 -7.91 -11.68 -19.82
C ILE A 80 -7.42 -10.49 -20.65
N ARG A 81 -6.69 -9.57 -20.03
CA ARG A 81 -6.01 -8.45 -20.70
C ARG A 81 -4.58 -8.34 -20.23
N TYR A 82 -3.76 -7.75 -21.09
CA TYR A 82 -2.37 -7.43 -20.79
C TYR A 82 -2.21 -5.92 -20.81
N LEU A 83 -1.62 -5.39 -19.75
CA LEU A 83 -1.20 -4.00 -19.63
C LEU A 83 0.31 -3.91 -19.91
N THR A 84 0.82 -2.70 -19.77
CA THR A 84 2.25 -2.35 -19.77
C THR A 84 3.10 -3.30 -18.92
N ASN A 85 4.34 -3.53 -19.38
CA ASN A 85 5.31 -4.45 -18.81
C ASN A 85 4.78 -5.88 -18.60
N GLY A 86 3.84 -6.32 -19.44
CA GLY A 86 3.32 -7.69 -19.42
C GLY A 86 2.39 -8.01 -18.26
N LEU A 87 1.93 -7.00 -17.51
CA LEU A 87 1.02 -7.17 -16.39
C LEU A 87 -0.31 -7.80 -16.86
N LYS A 88 -0.56 -9.03 -16.44
CA LYS A 88 -1.75 -9.81 -16.82
C LYS A 88 -2.89 -9.55 -15.84
N VAL A 89 -4.06 -9.24 -16.37
CA VAL A 89 -5.25 -8.88 -15.59
C VAL A 89 -6.44 -9.73 -16.01
N TYR A 90 -7.09 -10.34 -15.02
CA TYR A 90 -8.28 -11.14 -15.15
C TYR A 90 -9.50 -10.32 -14.73
N TYR A 91 -10.36 -9.99 -15.69
CA TYR A 91 -11.64 -9.34 -15.46
C TYR A 91 -12.74 -10.40 -15.36
N LEU A 92 -13.06 -10.77 -14.12
CA LEU A 92 -14.07 -11.77 -13.82
C LEU A 92 -15.48 -11.20 -14.02
N PRO A 93 -16.43 -11.95 -14.60
CA PRO A 93 -17.80 -11.51 -14.83
C PRO A 93 -18.63 -11.49 -13.51
N LEU A 94 -18.12 -10.84 -12.48
CA LEU A 94 -18.76 -10.68 -11.18
C LEU A 94 -19.62 -9.42 -11.17
N LYS A 95 -20.86 -9.54 -10.67
CA LYS A 95 -21.75 -8.41 -10.46
C LYS A 95 -21.40 -7.75 -9.13
N VAL A 96 -20.95 -6.50 -9.16
CA VAL A 96 -20.58 -5.75 -7.97
C VAL A 96 -21.81 -5.05 -7.41
N MET A 97 -22.03 -5.15 -6.11
CA MET A 97 -23.20 -4.58 -5.42
C MET A 97 -23.02 -3.11 -5.04
N TYR A 98 -21.81 -2.54 -5.18
CA TYR A 98 -21.52 -1.14 -4.86
C TYR A 98 -20.34 -0.63 -5.70
N ASN A 99 -20.49 0.53 -6.36
CA ASN A 99 -19.41 1.16 -7.12
C ASN A 99 -19.34 2.64 -6.72
N GLN A 100 -18.26 2.99 -6.03
CA GLN A 100 -17.90 4.34 -5.57
C GLN A 100 -18.73 4.94 -4.43
N SER A 101 -18.00 5.57 -3.50
CA SER A 101 -18.54 6.49 -2.50
C SER A 101 -18.52 7.90 -3.09
N THR A 102 -19.55 8.27 -3.87
CA THR A 102 -19.69 9.65 -4.37
C THR A 102 -21.10 10.17 -4.11
N ALA A 103 -21.48 10.28 -2.85
CA ALA A 103 -22.80 10.79 -2.45
C ALA A 103 -22.84 12.32 -2.21
N THR A 104 -21.72 13.04 -2.30
CA THR A 104 -21.67 14.46 -1.87
C THR A 104 -21.71 15.49 -3.01
N THR A 105 -22.01 15.10 -4.25
CA THR A 105 -22.07 16.04 -5.38
C THR A 105 -23.46 16.67 -5.60
N LEU A 106 -24.42 16.49 -4.67
CA LEU A 106 -25.81 16.90 -4.89
C LEU A 106 -26.18 18.33 -4.44
N PHE A 107 -25.26 19.12 -3.89
CA PHE A 107 -25.52 20.52 -3.53
C PHE A 107 -24.59 21.49 -4.27
N HIS A 108 -24.79 21.61 -5.59
CA HIS A 108 -24.10 22.59 -6.42
C HIS A 108 -25.07 23.68 -6.88
N SER A 109 -25.12 24.80 -6.16
CA SER A 109 -25.27 26.17 -6.69
C SER A 109 -25.73 27.16 -5.61
N LEU A 110 -24.78 27.80 -4.90
CA LEU A 110 -25.01 29.10 -4.28
C LEU A 110 -23.80 29.99 -4.59
N PRO A 111 -23.92 31.03 -5.42
CA PRO A 111 -22.81 31.90 -5.83
C PRO A 111 -22.45 32.95 -4.76
N LEU A 112 -22.44 32.55 -3.48
CA LEU A 112 -22.28 33.50 -2.37
C LEU A 112 -20.90 33.53 -1.73
N LEU A 113 -19.90 32.81 -2.25
CA LEU A 113 -18.54 32.81 -1.71
C LEU A 113 -17.48 32.77 -2.82
N ARG A 114 -16.26 33.23 -2.51
CA ARG A 114 -15.03 33.14 -3.35
C ARG A 114 -14.57 31.68 -3.52
N VAL A 115 -15.48 30.76 -3.83
CA VAL A 115 -15.25 29.31 -3.95
C VAL A 115 -15.42 28.93 -5.40
N ARG A 116 -14.36 28.38 -6.01
CA ARG A 116 -14.40 27.83 -7.38
C ARG A 116 -14.41 26.32 -7.31
N LEU A 117 -15.55 25.71 -7.62
CA LEU A 117 -15.68 24.25 -7.72
C LEU A 117 -15.26 23.82 -9.13
N LEU A 118 -14.25 22.95 -9.23
CA LEU A 118 -13.68 22.52 -10.52
C LEU A 118 -14.36 21.27 -11.10
N GLY A 119 -15.22 20.61 -10.33
CA GLY A 119 -15.79 19.32 -10.69
C GLY A 119 -14.77 18.18 -10.60
N ALA A 120 -15.08 17.07 -11.26
CA ALA A 120 -14.16 15.94 -11.37
C ALA A 120 -13.00 16.28 -12.31
N LEU A 121 -11.77 16.05 -11.85
CA LEU A 121 -10.56 16.23 -12.64
C LEU A 121 -9.93 14.88 -12.94
N GLU A 122 -9.38 14.73 -14.15
CA GLU A 122 -8.53 13.59 -14.46
C GLU A 122 -7.23 13.68 -13.65
N HIS A 123 -6.70 12.53 -13.24
CA HIS A 123 -5.51 12.46 -12.39
C HIS A 123 -4.29 13.21 -12.98
N LYS A 124 -4.14 13.21 -14.31
CA LYS A 124 -3.08 13.93 -15.03
C LYS A 124 -3.13 15.45 -14.83
N ASP A 125 -4.32 16.00 -14.58
CA ASP A 125 -4.57 17.43 -14.45
C ASP A 125 -4.52 17.91 -12.98
N VAL A 126 -4.57 16.98 -12.02
CA VAL A 126 -4.55 17.28 -10.58
C VAL A 126 -3.33 18.12 -10.20
N ARG A 127 -2.13 17.76 -10.70
CA ARG A 127 -0.90 18.53 -10.46
C ARG A 127 -1.07 19.99 -10.89
N ASN A 128 -1.63 20.23 -12.07
CA ASN A 128 -1.76 21.58 -12.63
C ASN A 128 -2.65 22.47 -11.76
N VAL A 129 -3.58 21.88 -11.02
CA VAL A 129 -4.44 22.58 -10.07
C VAL A 129 -3.77 22.76 -8.73
N LEU A 130 -3.14 21.71 -8.18
CA LEU A 130 -2.50 21.78 -6.87
C LEU A 130 -1.44 22.88 -6.83
N VAL A 131 -0.56 22.98 -7.84
CA VAL A 131 0.50 24.00 -7.90
C VAL A 131 0.00 25.46 -7.93
N GLN A 132 -1.29 25.70 -8.19
CA GLN A 132 -1.89 27.04 -8.10
C GLN A 132 -2.24 27.43 -6.66
N GLY A 133 -2.28 26.46 -5.74
CA GLY A 133 -2.63 26.63 -4.34
C GLY A 133 -1.41 26.82 -3.43
N HIS A 134 -1.67 27.29 -2.21
CA HIS A 134 -0.66 27.41 -1.15
C HIS A 134 -0.92 26.43 0.01
N ILE A 135 -2.19 26.11 0.26
CA ILE A 135 -2.63 25.30 1.39
C ILE A 135 -3.57 24.21 0.86
N PHE A 136 -3.34 22.97 1.28
CA PHE A 136 -4.24 21.86 1.05
C PHE A 136 -4.96 21.52 2.36
N LEU A 137 -6.29 21.44 2.31
CA LEU A 137 -7.13 21.17 3.47
C LEU A 137 -7.87 19.84 3.30
N ASN A 138 -7.62 18.90 4.21
CA ASN A 138 -8.35 17.64 4.31
C ASN A 138 -9.21 17.62 5.59
N THR A 139 -10.50 17.41 5.44
CA THR A 139 -11.48 17.41 6.55
C THR A 139 -12.17 16.06 6.72
N SER A 140 -11.55 14.98 6.27
CA SER A 140 -12.11 13.64 6.35
C SER A 140 -12.30 13.18 7.79
N LEU A 141 -13.36 12.42 8.06
CA LEU A 141 -13.63 11.86 9.39
C LEU A 141 -12.93 10.52 9.62
N THR A 142 -12.64 9.79 8.55
CA THR A 142 -11.91 8.52 8.58
C THR A 142 -11.02 8.43 7.35
N GLU A 143 -9.76 8.10 7.54
CA GLU A 143 -8.77 7.94 6.47
C GLU A 143 -7.75 6.87 6.82
N ALA A 144 -7.34 6.07 5.86
CA ALA A 144 -6.29 5.07 6.07
C ALA A 144 -4.91 5.68 5.84
N PHE A 145 -4.69 6.30 4.68
CA PHE A 145 -3.40 6.90 4.31
C PHE A 145 -3.54 8.20 3.49
N CYS A 146 -4.71 8.47 2.87
CA CYS A 146 -4.98 9.65 2.06
C CYS A 146 -3.85 10.05 1.08
N MET A 147 -3.78 9.41 -0.08
CA MET A 147 -2.79 9.72 -1.13
C MET A 147 -2.79 11.21 -1.55
N ALA A 148 -3.94 11.88 -1.47
CA ALA A 148 -4.08 13.29 -1.81
C ALA A 148 -3.20 14.21 -0.93
N ILE A 149 -2.94 13.84 0.32
CA ILE A 149 -2.02 14.58 1.20
C ILE A 149 -0.59 14.51 0.66
N VAL A 150 -0.14 13.33 0.26
CA VAL A 150 1.21 13.13 -0.30
C VAL A 150 1.34 13.84 -1.64
N GLU A 151 0.32 13.82 -2.48
CA GLU A 151 0.28 14.55 -3.76
C GLU A 151 0.36 16.07 -3.56
N ALA A 152 -0.42 16.60 -2.61
CA ALA A 152 -0.41 18.03 -2.28
C ALA A 152 0.92 18.48 -1.68
N ALA A 153 1.47 17.72 -0.73
CA ALA A 153 2.78 18.02 -0.15
C ALA A 153 3.89 17.89 -1.20
N SER A 154 3.79 16.94 -2.13
CA SER A 154 4.72 16.81 -3.26
C SER A 154 4.65 18.01 -4.22
N CYS A 155 3.52 18.70 -4.28
CA CYS A 155 3.37 19.97 -5.02
C CYS A 155 3.84 21.19 -4.19
N GLY A 156 4.30 20.99 -2.96
CA GLY A 156 4.82 22.01 -2.06
C GLY A 156 3.77 22.82 -1.31
N LEU A 157 2.54 22.30 -1.19
CA LEU A 157 1.48 22.96 -0.43
C LEU A 157 1.62 22.66 1.06
N GLN A 158 1.29 23.64 1.90
CA GLN A 158 1.12 23.39 3.33
C GLN A 158 -0.11 22.54 3.57
N VAL A 159 0.06 21.39 4.22
CA VAL A 159 -1.05 20.49 4.51
C VAL A 159 -1.66 20.84 5.87
N VAL A 160 -2.99 20.95 5.90
CA VAL A 160 -3.82 20.97 7.11
C VAL A 160 -4.78 19.80 7.01
N SER A 161 -4.76 18.89 7.99
CA SER A 161 -5.60 17.70 7.97
C SER A 161 -6.17 17.36 9.34
N THR A 162 -7.29 16.66 9.36
CA THR A 162 -7.79 15.99 10.57
C THR A 162 -6.84 14.87 11.02
N ARG A 163 -6.70 14.71 12.33
CA ARG A 163 -5.92 13.66 13.01
C ARG A 163 -6.78 12.41 13.18
N VAL A 164 -7.10 11.74 12.07
CA VAL A 164 -7.95 10.54 12.06
C VAL A 164 -7.28 9.39 11.33
N GLY A 165 -7.61 8.16 11.74
CA GLY A 165 -7.04 6.93 11.18
C GLY A 165 -5.52 6.99 11.02
N GLY A 166 -5.00 6.69 9.84
CA GLY A 166 -3.54 6.66 9.60
C GLY A 166 -2.92 7.98 9.11
N ILE A 167 -3.68 9.08 9.03
CA ILE A 167 -3.15 10.40 8.62
C ILE A 167 -1.89 10.84 9.40
N PRO A 168 -1.80 10.65 10.74
CA PRO A 168 -0.62 11.07 11.49
C PRO A 168 0.68 10.37 11.07
N GLU A 169 0.59 9.27 10.32
CA GLU A 169 1.74 8.49 9.84
C GLU A 169 2.17 8.86 8.40
N VAL A 170 1.41 9.73 7.72
CA VAL A 170 1.58 10.06 6.30
C VAL A 170 2.65 11.12 6.06
N LEU A 171 2.80 12.07 6.98
CA LEU A 171 3.82 13.11 6.88
C LEU A 171 4.36 13.40 8.28
N PRO A 172 5.66 13.76 8.41
CA PRO A 172 6.19 14.18 9.69
C PRO A 172 5.53 15.49 10.16
N GLU A 173 5.48 15.69 11.48
CA GLU A 173 4.69 16.75 12.14
C GLU A 173 5.08 18.18 11.73
N ASP A 174 6.26 18.36 11.14
CA ASP A 174 6.76 19.63 10.61
C ASP A 174 6.14 20.00 9.26
N LEU A 175 5.69 19.01 8.47
CA LEU A 175 5.09 19.21 7.15
C LEU A 175 3.55 19.21 7.15
N ILE A 176 2.92 18.83 8.27
CA ILE A 176 1.46 18.72 8.38
C ILE A 176 0.92 19.34 9.68
N ILE A 177 -0.13 20.17 9.55
CA ILE A 177 -0.88 20.69 10.69
C ILE A 177 -2.05 19.75 10.96
N LEU A 178 -1.89 18.91 11.98
CA LEU A 178 -2.91 17.97 12.43
C LEU A 178 -3.92 18.66 13.37
N CYS A 179 -5.20 18.51 13.03
CA CYS A 179 -6.34 19.10 13.74
C CYS A 179 -7.26 18.02 14.29
N GLU A 180 -7.95 18.28 15.39
CA GLU A 180 -9.08 17.43 15.79
C GLU A 180 -10.21 17.52 14.74
N PRO A 181 -11.05 16.49 14.56
CA PRO A 181 -12.16 16.48 13.61
C PRO A 181 -13.32 17.37 14.08
N SER A 182 -13.04 18.66 14.25
CA SER A 182 -13.97 19.70 14.65
C SER A 182 -13.72 20.98 13.86
N VAL A 183 -14.79 21.70 13.53
CA VAL A 183 -14.73 22.97 12.78
C VAL A 183 -13.80 23.97 13.48
N LYS A 184 -13.92 24.10 14.81
CA LYS A 184 -13.09 25.01 15.60
C LYS A 184 -11.60 24.69 15.49
N SER A 185 -11.23 23.41 15.51
CA SER A 185 -9.83 23.00 15.37
C SER A 185 -9.33 23.24 13.95
N LEU A 186 -10.13 22.92 12.94
CA LEU A 186 -9.77 23.13 11.54
C LEU A 186 -9.58 24.61 11.20
N CYS A 187 -10.46 25.50 11.69
CA CYS A 187 -10.30 26.94 11.52
C CYS A 187 -8.99 27.44 12.13
N LYS A 188 -8.66 27.01 13.37
CA LYS A 188 -7.39 27.36 14.01
C LYS A 188 -6.17 26.84 13.25
N GLY A 189 -6.23 25.61 12.75
CA GLY A 189 -5.16 25.02 11.95
C GLY A 189 -4.96 25.76 10.64
N LEU A 190 -6.05 26.15 9.98
CA LEU A 190 -6.03 26.93 8.75
C LEU A 190 -5.49 28.36 8.98
N GLU A 191 -5.94 29.03 10.05
CA GLU A 191 -5.40 30.34 10.45
C GLU A 191 -3.88 30.27 10.69
N LYS A 192 -3.42 29.24 11.40
CA LYS A 192 -1.98 28.99 11.62
C LYS A 192 -1.24 28.81 10.29
N ALA A 193 -1.76 28.02 9.36
CA ALA A 193 -1.17 27.81 8.04
C ALA A 193 -1.07 29.11 7.23
N ILE A 194 -2.13 29.92 7.24
CA ILE A 194 -2.15 31.23 6.57
C ILE A 194 -1.12 32.18 7.16
N LEU A 195 -0.97 32.20 8.49
CA LEU A 195 0.02 33.02 9.17
C LEU A 195 1.45 32.60 8.81
N GLN A 196 1.73 31.30 8.80
CA GLN A 196 3.05 30.76 8.42
C GLN A 196 3.40 31.04 6.95
N GLN A 197 2.41 30.94 6.06
CA GLN A 197 2.58 31.30 4.65
C GLN A 197 2.90 32.79 4.48
N LYS A 198 2.19 33.67 5.21
CA LYS A 198 2.39 35.13 5.12
C LYS A 198 3.71 35.59 5.75
N SER A 199 4.15 34.93 6.82
CA SER A 199 5.41 35.27 7.48
C SER A 199 6.64 34.75 6.75
N GLY A 200 6.47 33.93 5.71
CA GLY A 200 7.58 33.25 5.03
C GLY A 200 8.29 32.22 5.92
N ALA A 201 7.63 31.76 6.99
CA ALA A 201 8.19 30.76 7.90
C ALA A 201 8.17 29.34 7.31
N LEU A 202 7.41 29.13 6.23
CA LEU A 202 7.34 27.84 5.56
C LEU A 202 8.55 27.63 4.64
N PRO A 203 9.10 26.41 4.61
CA PRO A 203 10.15 26.07 3.65
C PRO A 203 9.64 26.27 2.22
N PRO A 204 10.52 26.67 1.28
CA PRO A 204 10.17 26.76 -0.13
C PRO A 204 9.52 25.46 -0.66
N PRO A 205 8.57 25.55 -1.60
CA PRO A 205 7.90 24.37 -2.19
C PRO A 205 8.86 23.27 -2.68
N GLU A 206 10.01 23.67 -3.23
CA GLU A 206 11.08 22.76 -3.68
C GLU A 206 11.69 21.93 -2.55
N ASN A 207 11.85 22.52 -1.36
CA ASN A 207 12.38 21.82 -0.19
C ASN A 207 11.37 20.79 0.32
N ILE A 208 10.10 21.16 0.39
CA ILE A 208 9.02 20.24 0.76
C ILE A 208 8.98 19.06 -0.23
N HIS A 209 9.01 19.34 -1.53
CA HIS A 209 9.05 18.30 -2.56
C HIS A 209 10.24 17.36 -2.38
N ASN A 210 11.45 17.91 -2.16
CA ASN A 210 12.66 17.12 -1.99
C ASN A 210 12.61 16.22 -0.75
N ILE A 211 12.00 16.70 0.34
CA ILE A 211 11.78 15.89 1.56
C ILE A 211 10.78 14.76 1.25
N VAL A 212 9.60 15.08 0.73
CA VAL A 212 8.52 14.11 0.47
C VAL A 212 8.94 13.03 -0.52
N LYS A 213 9.74 13.39 -1.53
CA LYS A 213 10.32 12.47 -2.52
C LYS A 213 11.12 11.33 -1.89
N THR A 214 11.67 11.51 -0.69
CA THR A 214 12.44 10.46 -0.01
C THR A 214 11.58 9.44 0.74
N PHE A 215 10.36 9.82 1.13
CA PHE A 215 9.51 8.99 1.97
C PHE A 215 8.76 7.93 1.17
N TYR A 216 8.15 8.32 0.06
CA TYR A 216 7.18 7.49 -0.66
C TYR A 216 7.60 7.29 -2.12
N THR A 217 8.45 6.30 -2.34
CA THR A 217 8.76 5.82 -3.70
C THR A 217 8.23 4.41 -3.88
N TRP A 218 7.65 4.12 -5.05
CA TRP A 218 7.13 2.79 -5.35
C TRP A 218 8.21 1.70 -5.28
N ARG A 219 9.47 2.05 -5.57
CA ARG A 219 10.61 1.16 -5.41
C ARG A 219 10.82 0.75 -3.95
N ASN A 220 10.81 1.73 -3.03
CA ASN A 220 10.93 1.45 -1.59
C ASN A 220 9.72 0.67 -1.06
N VAL A 221 8.51 0.99 -1.54
CA VAL A 221 7.29 0.24 -1.17
C VAL A 221 7.40 -1.21 -1.63
N ALA A 222 7.77 -1.46 -2.89
CA ALA A 222 7.95 -2.80 -3.43
C ALA A 222 9.01 -3.62 -2.68
N GLU A 223 10.15 -3.00 -2.35
CA GLU A 223 11.20 -3.66 -1.56
C GLU A 223 10.70 -4.05 -0.16
N ARG A 224 9.93 -3.17 0.50
CA ARG A 224 9.34 -3.47 1.82
C ARG A 224 8.27 -4.55 1.72
N THR A 225 7.44 -4.53 0.68
CA THR A 225 6.43 -5.55 0.42
C THR A 225 7.07 -6.92 0.19
N GLU A 226 8.17 -6.98 -0.57
CA GLU A 226 8.91 -8.21 -0.82
C GLU A 226 9.41 -8.85 0.48
N LYS A 227 9.98 -8.06 1.41
CA LYS A 227 10.39 -8.55 2.74
C LYS A 227 9.24 -9.19 3.52
N VAL A 228 8.02 -8.63 3.40
CA VAL A 228 6.82 -9.20 4.02
C VAL A 228 6.44 -10.52 3.33
N TYR A 229 6.46 -10.58 2.00
CA TYR A 229 6.19 -11.80 1.26
C TYR A 229 7.18 -12.92 1.57
N GLU A 230 8.48 -12.61 1.64
CA GLU A 230 9.51 -13.58 2.01
C GLU A 230 9.29 -14.13 3.42
N ARG A 231 9.00 -13.23 4.38
CA ARG A 231 8.68 -13.63 5.75
C ARG A 231 7.46 -14.54 5.80
N VAL A 232 6.34 -14.12 5.20
CA VAL A 232 5.07 -14.86 5.25
C VAL A 232 5.16 -16.18 4.49
N ALA A 233 5.95 -16.27 3.43
CA ALA A 233 6.16 -17.52 2.68
C ALA A 233 6.80 -18.62 3.54
N GLY A 234 7.57 -18.26 4.58
CA GLY A 234 8.16 -19.19 5.54
C GLY A 234 7.26 -19.51 6.75
N GLU A 235 6.17 -18.77 6.96
CA GLU A 235 5.28 -18.98 8.10
C GLU A 235 4.35 -20.18 7.86
N ALA A 236 4.19 -21.03 8.88
CA ALA A 236 3.28 -22.17 8.80
C ALA A 236 1.82 -21.69 8.79
N VAL A 237 1.03 -22.24 7.87
CA VAL A 237 -0.41 -21.96 7.81
C VAL A 237 -1.09 -22.59 9.01
N LEU A 238 -1.60 -21.76 9.91
CA LEU A 238 -2.27 -22.25 11.12
C LEU A 238 -3.65 -22.82 10.79
N PRO A 239 -4.03 -23.97 11.39
CA PRO A 239 -5.37 -24.54 11.25
C PRO A 239 -6.43 -23.65 11.90
N MET A 240 -7.70 -23.86 11.56
CA MET A 240 -8.81 -22.95 11.90
C MET A 240 -9.00 -22.78 13.42
N ASP A 241 -8.88 -23.86 14.19
CA ASP A 241 -8.89 -23.86 15.65
C ASP A 241 -7.84 -22.89 16.21
N LYS A 242 -6.59 -23.00 15.77
CA LYS A 242 -5.50 -22.12 16.20
C LYS A 242 -5.63 -20.70 15.70
N ARG A 243 -6.37 -20.46 14.61
CA ARG A 243 -6.73 -19.10 14.17
C ARG A 243 -7.77 -18.49 15.11
N LEU A 244 -8.78 -19.26 15.50
CA LEU A 244 -9.84 -18.82 16.40
C LEU A 244 -9.30 -18.53 17.80
N ASP A 245 -8.48 -19.43 18.34
CA ASP A 245 -7.81 -19.24 19.63
C ASP A 245 -6.97 -17.97 19.65
N ARG A 246 -6.29 -17.67 18.54
CA ARG A 246 -5.50 -16.44 18.41
C ARG A 246 -6.37 -15.19 18.42
N LEU A 247 -7.51 -15.21 17.72
CA LEU A 247 -8.45 -14.08 17.71
C LEU A 247 -9.02 -13.82 19.10
N ILE A 248 -9.41 -14.88 19.82
CA ILE A 248 -9.99 -14.78 21.16
C ILE A 248 -8.94 -14.32 22.18
N SER A 249 -7.72 -14.86 22.12
CA SER A 249 -6.66 -14.57 23.10
C SER A 249 -5.99 -13.21 22.89
N HIS A 250 -5.80 -12.75 21.65
CA HIS A 250 -5.02 -11.53 21.37
C HIS A 250 -5.85 -10.26 21.17
N CYS A 251 -7.12 -10.36 20.77
CA CYS A 251 -7.95 -9.17 20.51
C CYS A 251 -8.74 -8.69 21.74
N GLY A 252 -8.53 -9.32 22.90
CA GLY A 252 -9.18 -8.96 24.17
C GLY A 252 -10.54 -9.66 24.38
N PRO A 253 -11.06 -9.64 25.62
CA PRO A 253 -12.15 -10.52 26.07
C PRO A 253 -13.54 -10.17 25.52
N VAL A 254 -13.71 -9.06 24.79
CA VAL A 254 -14.99 -8.70 24.14
C VAL A 254 -14.80 -8.73 22.63
N THR A 255 -13.86 -7.95 22.11
CA THR A 255 -13.58 -7.87 20.68
C THR A 255 -13.12 -9.21 20.09
N GLY A 256 -12.37 -10.02 20.85
CA GLY A 256 -11.95 -11.35 20.43
C GLY A 256 -13.12 -12.28 20.13
N TYR A 257 -14.15 -12.29 20.98
CA TYR A 257 -15.37 -13.09 20.72
C TYR A 257 -16.21 -12.53 19.56
N ILE A 258 -16.24 -11.21 19.38
CA ILE A 258 -16.91 -10.59 18.22
C ILE A 258 -16.21 -11.03 16.93
N PHE A 259 -14.88 -10.94 16.86
CA PHE A 259 -14.12 -11.39 15.68
C PHE A 259 -14.21 -12.90 15.47
N ALA A 260 -14.20 -13.70 16.55
CA ALA A 260 -14.42 -15.13 16.47
C ALA A 260 -15.79 -15.46 15.87
N PHE A 261 -16.85 -14.77 16.32
CA PHE A 261 -18.19 -14.92 15.77
C PHE A 261 -18.26 -14.54 14.29
N LEU A 262 -17.64 -13.41 13.89
CA LEU A 262 -17.56 -13.00 12.50
C LEU A 262 -16.79 -14.02 11.64
N ALA A 263 -15.67 -14.56 12.14
CA ALA A 263 -14.91 -15.59 11.44
C ALA A 263 -15.73 -16.88 11.23
N VAL A 264 -16.55 -17.25 12.23
CA VAL A 264 -17.49 -18.37 12.09
C VAL A 264 -18.57 -18.04 11.05
N LEU A 265 -19.13 -16.83 11.07
CA LEU A 265 -20.12 -16.39 10.07
C LEU A 265 -19.53 -16.43 8.65
N ASP A 266 -18.31 -15.94 8.46
CA ASP A 266 -17.58 -16.01 7.18
C ASP A 266 -17.33 -17.45 6.75
N TYR A 267 -17.01 -18.34 7.69
CA TYR A 267 -16.87 -19.76 7.40
C TYR A 267 -18.20 -20.40 6.98
N LEU A 268 -19.31 -20.06 7.64
CA LEU A 268 -20.64 -20.52 7.25
C LEU A 268 -21.03 -19.97 5.87
N LEU A 269 -20.71 -18.71 5.58
CA LEU A 269 -20.88 -18.11 4.27
C LEU A 269 -20.04 -18.86 3.22
N LEU A 270 -18.79 -19.22 3.53
CA LEU A 270 -17.96 -20.03 2.65
C LEU A 270 -18.57 -21.41 2.39
N VAL A 271 -19.09 -22.08 3.42
CA VAL A 271 -19.79 -23.37 3.26
C VAL A 271 -21.03 -23.23 2.38
N PHE A 272 -21.80 -22.15 2.58
CA PHE A 272 -22.95 -21.83 1.73
C PHE A 272 -22.55 -21.55 0.28
N LEU A 273 -21.47 -20.80 0.05
CA LEU A 273 -20.92 -20.54 -1.28
C LEU A 273 -20.44 -21.83 -1.96
N ARG A 274 -19.79 -22.74 -1.22
CA ARG A 274 -19.39 -24.08 -1.72
C ARG A 274 -20.59 -24.94 -2.06
N TRP A 275 -21.71 -24.79 -1.34
CA TRP A 275 -22.95 -25.47 -1.69
C TRP A 275 -23.57 -24.91 -2.98
N MET A 276 -23.57 -23.58 -3.16
CA MET A 276 -24.07 -22.95 -4.38
C MET A 276 -23.15 -23.17 -5.60
N THR A 277 -21.83 -23.20 -5.40
CA THR A 277 -20.81 -23.42 -6.42
C THR A 277 -19.84 -24.49 -5.94
N PRO A 278 -20.09 -25.77 -6.26
CA PRO A 278 -19.27 -26.89 -5.80
C PRO A 278 -17.81 -26.77 -6.21
N ASP A 279 -16.89 -27.21 -5.34
CA ASP A 279 -15.44 -27.16 -5.64
C ASP A 279 -15.05 -27.97 -6.89
N SER A 280 -15.87 -28.96 -7.28
CA SER A 280 -15.63 -29.77 -8.47
C SER A 280 -15.70 -28.99 -9.78
N VAL A 281 -16.32 -27.81 -9.79
CA VAL A 281 -16.37 -26.90 -10.95
C VAL A 281 -15.39 -25.73 -10.83
N ILE A 282 -14.56 -25.71 -9.78
CA ILE A 282 -13.58 -24.65 -9.51
C ILE A 282 -12.17 -25.20 -9.74
N ASP A 283 -11.37 -24.52 -10.54
CA ASP A 283 -9.96 -24.86 -10.70
C ASP A 283 -9.23 -24.70 -9.35
N VAL A 284 -8.63 -25.78 -8.87
CA VAL A 284 -7.86 -25.77 -7.62
C VAL A 284 -6.58 -24.98 -7.85
N ALA A 285 -6.47 -23.82 -7.17
CA ALA A 285 -5.22 -23.08 -7.12
C ALA A 285 -4.16 -23.95 -6.41
N MET A 286 -2.98 -24.08 -7.03
CA MET A 286 -1.86 -24.81 -6.46
C MET A 286 -1.51 -24.26 -5.07
N ASP A 287 -1.46 -25.13 -4.04
CA ASP A 287 -1.10 -24.70 -2.70
C ASP A 287 0.39 -24.33 -2.65
N ALA A 288 0.58 -23.03 -2.63
CA ALA A 288 1.85 -22.34 -2.62
C ALA A 288 2.44 -22.18 -1.21
N THR A 289 1.64 -22.40 -0.18
CA THR A 289 1.89 -21.81 1.13
C THR A 289 2.61 -22.76 2.09
N GLY A 290 3.47 -22.18 2.94
CA GLY A 290 4.17 -22.90 4.00
C GLY A 290 5.41 -23.71 3.56
N PRO A 291 6.07 -24.38 4.51
CA PRO A 291 7.36 -25.07 4.29
C PRO A 291 7.28 -26.21 3.27
N SER A 292 6.10 -26.82 3.11
CA SER A 292 5.83 -27.92 2.18
C SER A 292 5.06 -27.49 0.93
N GLY A 293 4.88 -26.18 0.72
CA GLY A 293 4.15 -25.64 -0.43
C GLY A 293 4.88 -25.92 -1.76
N ALA A 294 4.16 -25.88 -2.88
CA ALA A 294 4.74 -26.20 -4.19
C ALA A 294 5.98 -25.35 -4.55
N TRP A 295 6.13 -24.14 -3.98
CA TRP A 295 7.28 -23.29 -4.23
C TRP A 295 8.56 -23.77 -3.52
N THR A 296 8.49 -24.46 -2.38
CA THR A 296 9.69 -24.93 -1.66
C THR A 296 10.35 -26.12 -2.32
N HIS A 297 9.60 -26.88 -3.13
CA HIS A 297 10.11 -28.07 -3.84
C HIS A 297 10.69 -27.79 -5.23
N GLN A 298 10.54 -26.58 -5.79
CA GLN A 298 10.97 -26.26 -7.16
C GLN A 298 12.44 -25.81 -7.31
N ASN A 299 13.31 -26.04 -6.32
CA ASN A 299 14.74 -25.73 -6.48
C ASN A 299 15.70 -26.91 -6.25
N PRO A 300 15.69 -27.98 -7.08
CA PRO A 300 16.83 -28.89 -7.18
C PRO A 300 17.85 -28.54 -8.27
N ASP A 301 17.49 -27.77 -9.31
CA ASP A 301 18.36 -27.64 -10.49
C ASP A 301 18.73 -26.19 -10.83
N THR A 302 19.67 -25.63 -10.07
CA THR A 302 20.54 -24.54 -10.59
C THR A 302 22.01 -24.97 -10.69
N THR A 303 22.30 -26.26 -10.53
CA THR A 303 23.69 -26.78 -10.55
C THR A 303 24.04 -27.49 -11.86
N GLN A 304 23.09 -27.81 -12.75
CA GLN A 304 23.37 -28.55 -14.00
C GLN A 304 23.42 -27.69 -15.28
N ARG A 305 23.23 -26.38 -15.22
CA ARG A 305 23.25 -25.51 -16.42
C ARG A 305 24.59 -24.82 -16.71
N VAL A 306 25.64 -25.08 -15.93
CA VAL A 306 26.97 -24.46 -16.12
C VAL A 306 28.00 -25.43 -16.71
N GLU A 307 27.71 -26.73 -16.81
CA GLU A 307 28.69 -27.73 -17.29
C GLU A 307 28.61 -28.08 -18.79
N ASN A 308 27.67 -27.52 -19.56
CA ASN A 308 27.47 -27.89 -20.97
C ASN A 308 27.83 -26.80 -22.00
N ASP A 309 28.41 -25.67 -21.59
CA ASP A 309 28.81 -24.57 -22.48
C ASP A 309 30.34 -24.38 -22.57
N GLU A 310 31.13 -25.44 -22.36
CA GLU A 310 32.52 -25.47 -22.81
C GLU A 310 32.75 -26.64 -23.77
N VAL A 311 33.54 -26.37 -24.81
CA VAL A 311 34.01 -27.26 -25.88
C VAL A 311 33.11 -27.35 -27.11
N LEU A 312 33.22 -26.33 -27.97
CA LEU A 312 33.34 -26.55 -29.42
C LEU A 312 34.07 -25.36 -30.07
N ASP A 313 35.39 -25.34 -29.90
CA ASP A 313 36.30 -24.58 -30.75
C ASP A 313 37.29 -25.56 -31.43
N THR A 314 37.01 -25.80 -32.74
CA THR A 314 37.91 -26.15 -33.88
C THR A 314 38.87 -27.36 -33.80
N PRO A 315 39.53 -27.83 -34.91
CA PRO A 315 39.35 -27.61 -36.36
C PRO A 315 39.32 -28.91 -37.21
N ARG A 316 38.75 -28.84 -38.43
CA ARG A 316 39.34 -29.31 -39.70
C ARG A 316 38.43 -28.97 -40.89
#